data_AF-A0A2S7KVL9-F1
#
_entry.id   AF-A0A2S7KVL9-F1
#
_cell.length_a   1.000
_cell.length_b   1.000
_cell.length_c   1.000
_cell.angle_alpha   90.00
_cell.angle_beta   90.00
_cell.angle_gamma   90.00
#
_symmetry.space_group_name_H-M   'P 1'
#
loop_
_entity.id
_entity.type
_entity.pdbx_description
1 polymer ?
#
loop_
_entity_poly.entity_id
_entity_poly.type
_entity_poly.pdbx_seq_one_letter_code
_entity_poly.pdbx_strand_id
1 'polypeptide(L)'
;MQMKYALLNRKAITSGALTTVPNESVFMKYLLKRLKERTEQYLSAGPLFNMIEDPVINKTKIGNQPKYAPIRRTKGEGGDFIFIKIK
;
A
#
# COMPACT_ATOMS: atom_id res chain seq x y z
N MET A 1 -23.05 -2.37 2.85
CA MET A 1 -21.91 -2.53 1.90
C MET A 1 -21.17 -1.20 1.86
N GLN A 2 -19.87 -1.17 2.20
CA GLN A 2 -19.12 0.10 2.31
C GLN A 2 -18.97 0.76 0.93
N MET A 3 -19.42 2.01 0.78
CA MET A 3 -19.48 2.75 -0.50
C MET A 3 -18.14 2.85 -1.27
N LYS A 4 -17.00 2.56 -0.62
CA LYS A 4 -15.65 2.73 -1.17
C LYS A 4 -15.34 1.89 -2.43
N TYR A 5 -16.10 0.84 -2.71
CA TYR A 5 -15.86 -0.04 -3.87
C TYR A 5 -16.32 0.55 -5.21
N ALA A 6 -17.28 1.48 -5.19
CA ALA A 6 -17.87 2.06 -6.40
C ALA A 6 -17.28 3.44 -6.74
N LEU A 7 -16.50 4.01 -5.82
CA LEU A 7 -15.99 5.38 -5.92
C LEU A 7 -14.63 5.42 -6.61
N LEU A 8 -14.37 6.50 -7.35
CA LEU A 8 -13.11 6.67 -8.06
C LEU A 8 -11.94 6.80 -7.06
N ASN A 9 -10.96 5.90 -7.16
CA ASN A 9 -9.73 5.96 -6.36
C ASN A 9 -8.62 6.75 -7.09
N ARG A 10 -7.96 7.66 -6.37
CA ARG A 10 -6.79 8.43 -6.81
C ARG A 10 -5.67 8.48 -5.76
N LYS A 11 -5.62 7.50 -4.86
CA LYS A 11 -4.56 7.37 -3.87
C LYS A 11 -3.41 6.52 -4.41
N ALA A 12 -2.18 6.91 -4.05
CA ALA A 12 -0.97 6.16 -4.35
C ALA A 12 -0.39 5.57 -3.06
N ILE A 13 0.21 4.38 -3.18
CA ILE A 13 1.09 3.81 -2.16
C ILE A 13 2.53 3.99 -2.63
N THR A 14 3.41 4.49 -1.76
CA THR A 14 4.84 4.72 -2.04
C THR A 14 5.71 4.16 -0.92
N SER A 15 6.93 3.70 -1.24
CA SER A 15 7.84 3.06 -0.28
C SER A 15 8.55 4.01 0.71
N GLY A 16 8.67 5.30 0.39
CA GLY A 16 9.54 6.21 1.16
C GLY A 16 9.87 7.48 0.41
N ALA A 17 10.34 8.50 1.14
CA ALA A 17 10.67 9.84 0.64
C ALA A 17 11.87 9.85 -0.33
N LEU A 18 12.31 11.05 -0.75
CA LEU A 18 13.32 11.37 -1.79
C LEU A 18 14.73 10.77 -1.61
N THR A 19 14.87 9.71 -0.82
CA THR A 19 16.09 8.98 -0.51
C THR A 19 16.20 7.70 -1.35
N THR A 20 17.42 7.32 -1.72
CA THR A 20 17.68 6.10 -2.49
C THR A 20 17.23 4.85 -1.74
N VAL A 21 16.42 4.02 -2.39
CA VAL A 21 16.05 2.69 -1.89
C VAL A 21 17.21 1.74 -2.22
N PRO A 22 17.77 1.02 -1.23
CA PRO A 22 18.82 0.03 -1.50
C PRO A 22 18.32 -1.11 -2.40
N ASN A 23 19.24 -1.88 -3.00
CA ASN A 23 18.94 -2.95 -3.96
C ASN A 23 17.82 -3.93 -3.51
N GLU A 24 17.62 -4.09 -2.21
CA GLU A 24 16.49 -4.83 -1.65
C GLU A 24 15.50 -3.89 -0.95
N SER A 25 14.37 -3.63 -1.62
CA SER A 25 13.29 -2.84 -1.04
C SER A 25 12.57 -3.61 0.07
N VAL A 26 12.81 -3.24 1.32
CA VAL A 26 12.08 -3.73 2.50
C VAL A 26 10.57 -3.53 2.31
N PHE A 27 10.16 -2.38 1.75
CA PHE A 27 8.77 -2.11 1.41
C PHE A 27 8.21 -3.19 0.46
N MET A 28 8.93 -3.50 -0.63
CA MET A 28 8.44 -4.49 -1.59
C MET A 28 8.39 -5.90 -1.02
N LYS A 29 9.36 -6.24 -0.18
CA LYS A 29 9.38 -7.52 0.53
C LYS A 29 8.11 -7.70 1.37
N TYR A 30 7.72 -6.71 2.17
CA TYR A 30 6.52 -6.79 3.00
C TYR A 30 5.22 -6.73 2.19
N LEU A 31 5.14 -5.87 1.16
CA LEU A 31 3.98 -5.80 0.28
C LEU A 31 3.71 -7.15 -0.40
N LEU A 32 4.73 -7.73 -1.03
CA LEU A 32 4.62 -9.00 -1.73
C LEU A 32 4.33 -10.15 -0.77
N LYS A 33 4.97 -10.16 0.41
CA LYS A 33 4.70 -11.16 1.44
C LYS A 33 3.23 -11.15 1.85
N ARG A 34 2.68 -9.99 2.22
CA ARG A 34 1.28 -9.88 2.65
C ARG A 34 0.31 -10.24 1.53
N LEU A 35 0.62 -9.87 0.28
CA LEU A 35 -0.19 -10.27 -0.86
C LEU A 35 -0.15 -11.79 -1.09
N LYS A 36 1.01 -12.44 -0.98
CA LYS A 36 1.13 -13.90 -1.22
C LYS A 36 0.49 -14.75 -0.14
N GLU A 37 0.68 -14.38 1.13
CA GLU A 37 0.26 -15.18 2.29
C GLU A 37 -1.21 -14.99 2.66
N ARG A 38 -1.92 -14.06 2.02
CA ARG A 38 -3.32 -13.74 2.35
C ARG A 38 -4.27 -14.92 2.08
N THR A 39 -5.26 -15.09 2.95
CA THR A 39 -6.38 -16.04 2.74
C THR A 39 -7.58 -15.34 2.12
N GLU A 40 -7.65 -14.01 2.22
CA GLU A 40 -8.74 -13.18 1.74
C GLU A 40 -8.77 -13.09 0.21
N GLN A 41 -9.94 -13.32 -0.39
CA GLN A 41 -10.15 -13.22 -1.85
C GLN A 41 -9.97 -11.79 -2.35
N TYR A 42 -10.41 -10.82 -1.55
CA TYR A 42 -10.35 -9.38 -1.85
C TYR A 42 -9.64 -8.66 -0.71
N LEU A 43 -8.69 -7.79 -1.05
CA LEU A 43 -7.96 -6.98 -0.07
C LEU A 43 -7.86 -5.55 -0.58
N SER A 44 -8.39 -4.59 0.19
CA SER A 44 -8.25 -3.17 -0.15
C SER A 44 -6.85 -2.64 0.16
N ALA A 45 -6.38 -1.66 -0.61
CA ALA A 45 -5.06 -1.07 -0.49
C ALA A 45 -4.82 -0.36 0.85
N GLY A 46 -5.83 0.29 1.43
CA GLY A 46 -5.71 0.92 2.76
C GLY A 46 -5.37 -0.09 3.88
N PRO A 47 -6.19 -1.13 4.10
CA PRO A 47 -5.87 -2.21 5.03
C PRO A 47 -4.53 -2.89 4.75
N LEU A 48 -4.20 -3.16 3.48
CA LEU A 48 -2.89 -3.70 3.10
C LEU A 48 -1.74 -2.78 3.57
N PHE A 49 -1.87 -1.48 3.33
CA PHE A 49 -0.88 -0.48 3.75
C PHE A 49 -0.70 -0.47 5.27
N ASN A 50 -1.80 -0.39 6.04
CA ASN A 50 -1.76 -0.38 7.50
C ASN A 50 -1.05 -1.61 8.07
N MET A 51 -1.14 -2.76 7.40
CA MET A 51 -0.48 -4.00 7.83
C MET A 51 1.04 -4.02 7.57
N ILE A 52 1.54 -3.18 6.66
CA ILE A 52 2.96 -3.18 6.27
C ILE A 52 3.71 -1.92 6.70
N GLU A 53 3.02 -0.84 7.08
CA GLU A 53 3.63 0.44 7.49
C GLU A 53 4.63 0.26 8.64
N ASP A 54 4.17 -0.21 9.81
CA ASP A 54 5.04 -0.38 10.98
C ASP A 54 6.18 -1.39 10.74
N PRO A 55 5.94 -2.58 10.14
CA PRO A 55 7.04 -3.50 9.84
C PRO A 55 8.09 -2.91 8.90
N VAL A 56 7.69 -2.09 7.91
CA VAL A 56 8.62 -1.46 6.96
C VAL A 56 9.43 -0.37 7.66
N ILE A 57 8.79 0.49 8.47
CA ILE A 57 9.47 1.54 9.24
C ILE A 57 10.49 0.89 10.19
N ASN A 58 10.07 -0.12 10.95
CA ASN A 58 10.90 -0.76 11.98
C ASN A 58 12.08 -1.56 11.40
N LYS A 59 11.97 -2.08 10.17
CA LYS A 59 13.03 -2.88 9.54
C LYS A 59 13.92 -2.07 8.60
N THR A 60 13.56 -0.85 8.28
CA THR A 60 14.40 -0.01 7.43
C THR A 60 15.40 0.77 8.28
N LYS A 61 16.69 0.62 7.98
CA LYS A 61 17.77 1.39 8.64
C LYS A 61 17.87 2.85 8.18
N ILE A 62 17.41 3.14 6.96
CA ILE A 62 17.46 4.44 6.30
C ILE A 62 16.04 4.94 6.09
N GLY A 63 15.52 5.80 6.96
CA GLY A 63 14.44 6.79 6.71
C GLY A 63 13.20 6.43 5.85
N ASN A 64 12.91 5.17 5.51
CA ASN A 64 11.79 4.83 4.64
C ASN A 64 10.50 5.05 5.41
N GLN A 65 9.79 6.08 5.00
CA GLN A 65 8.45 6.40 5.48
C GLN A 65 7.48 6.11 4.35
N PRO A 66 6.95 4.87 4.26
CA PRO A 66 5.98 4.55 3.23
C PRO A 66 4.74 5.43 3.43
N LYS A 67 4.05 5.74 2.33
CA LYS A 67 2.89 6.65 2.36
C LYS A 67 1.74 6.07 1.56
N TYR A 68 0.52 6.23 2.07
CA TYR A 68 -0.71 6.00 1.33
C TYR A 68 -1.55 7.28 1.34
N ALA A 69 -1.53 8.01 0.22
CA ALA A 69 -2.11 9.35 0.15
C ALA A 69 -2.71 9.67 -1.24
N PRO A 70 -3.67 10.60 -1.33
CA PRO A 70 -4.16 11.10 -2.61
C PRO A 70 -3.04 11.68 -3.47
N ILE A 71 -3.07 11.40 -4.77
CA ILE A 71 -2.18 12.04 -5.74
C ILE A 71 -2.60 13.51 -5.87
N ARG A 72 -1.62 14.43 -5.80
CA ARG A 72 -1.89 15.88 -5.91
C ARG A 72 -2.62 16.22 -7.21
N ARG A 73 -3.53 17.20 -7.13
CA ARG A 73 -4.32 17.71 -8.28
C ARG A 73 -5.22 16.66 -8.94
N THR A 74 -5.60 15.60 -8.22
CA THR A 74 -6.59 14.63 -8.68
C THR A 74 -7.90 14.79 -7.92
N LYS A 75 -9.04 14.57 -8.58
CA LYS A 75 -10.36 14.50 -7.95
C LYS A 75 -10.68 13.04 -7.66
N GLY A 76 -10.30 12.55 -6.49
CA GLY A 76 -10.68 11.22 -6.00
C GLY A 76 -11.89 11.32 -5.06
N GLU A 77 -12.74 10.31 -5.06
CA GLU A 77 -14.02 10.31 -4.32
C GLU A 77 -13.96 9.45 -3.05
N GLY A 78 -12.76 9.06 -2.61
CA GLY A 78 -12.58 8.24 -1.41
C GLY A 78 -12.71 6.73 -1.65
N GLY A 79 -12.70 6.29 -2.92
CA GLY A 79 -12.56 4.89 -3.28
C GLY A 79 -11.21 4.30 -2.86
N ASP A 80 -11.09 2.98 -3.00
CA ASP A 80 -9.85 2.24 -2.70
C ASP A 80 -9.49 1.28 -3.84
N PHE A 81 -8.21 0.92 -3.95
CA PHE A 81 -7.76 -0.10 -4.89
C PHE A 81 -7.97 -1.48 -4.27
N ILE A 82 -8.49 -2.44 -5.02
CA ILE A 82 -8.79 -3.78 -4.53
C ILE A 82 -7.87 -4.79 -5.21
N PHE A 83 -7.10 -5.51 -4.42
CA PHE A 83 -6.33 -6.67 -4.87
C PHE A 83 -7.22 -7.90 -4.88
N ILE A 84 -7.29 -8.59 -6.02
CA ILE A 84 -8.01 -9.84 -6.20
C ILE A 84 -7.01 -11.00 -6.13
N LYS A 85 -7.31 -12.03 -5.34
CA LYS A 85 -6.48 -13.24 -5.28
C LYS A 85 -6.74 -14.07 -6.52
N ILE A 86 -5.69 -14.23 -7.34
CA ILE A 86 -5.67 -15.15 -8.48
C ILE A 86 -5.22 -16.50 -7.92
N LYS A 87 -5.93 -17.57 -8.30
CA LYS A 87 -5.60 -18.94 -7.93
C LYS A 87 -4.43 -19.46 -8.75
#